data_AF-A0A927C1V9-F1
#
_entry.id   AF-A0A927C1V9-F1
#
_cell.length_a   1.000
_cell.length_b   1.000
_cell.length_c   1.000
_cell.angle_alpha   90.00
_cell.angle_beta   90.00
_cell.angle_gamma   90.00
#
_symmetry.space_group_name_H-M   'P 1'
#
loop_
_entity.id
_entity.type
_entity.pdbx_description
1 polymer ?
#
loop_
_entity_poly.entity_id
_entity_poly.type
_entity_poly.pdbx_seq_one_letter_code
_entity_poly.pdbx_strand_id
1 'polypeptide(L)'
;MKKNQQGFTLIELMIVVAIIGILAAVALPAYRDYVAQSHGGAAMKGLAGFTTKAVTCVQSGVGCTGLATEIGNISELSTSAALAEGTGANLTWNDGVCSVTAAITNDGALTYSAAATGTTATAAQCQAGAGVGS
;
A
#
# COMPACT_ATOMS: atom_id res chain seq x y z
N MET A 1 25.69 5.03 -56.98
CA MET A 1 24.35 4.48 -56.67
C MET A 1 23.74 5.32 -55.55
N LYS A 2 22.75 6.17 -55.84
CA LYS A 2 22.08 6.97 -54.81
C LYS A 2 21.08 6.07 -54.10
N LYS A 3 21.34 5.76 -52.83
CA LYS A 3 20.37 5.09 -51.95
C LYS A 3 19.17 6.01 -51.81
N ASN A 4 18.01 5.63 -52.37
CA ASN A 4 16.76 6.33 -52.10
C ASN A 4 16.47 6.18 -50.60
N GLN A 5 16.66 7.25 -49.84
CA GLN A 5 16.21 7.30 -48.45
C GLN A 5 14.68 7.28 -48.47
N GLN A 6 14.10 6.14 -48.13
CA GLN A 6 12.68 6.03 -47.84
C GLN A 6 12.44 6.72 -46.49
N GLY A 7 12.03 7.98 -46.53
CA GLY A 7 11.60 8.71 -45.34
C GLY A 7 10.25 8.20 -44.83
N PHE A 8 10.05 8.29 -43.53
CA PHE A 8 8.77 7.98 -42.86
C PHE A 8 7.69 8.96 -43.34
N THR A 9 6.50 8.47 -43.68
CA THR A 9 5.41 9.34 -44.15
C THR A 9 4.67 9.98 -42.96
N LEU A 10 4.14 11.18 -43.18
CA LEU A 10 3.28 11.84 -42.17
C LEU A 10 2.01 11.02 -41.88
N ILE A 11 1.53 10.26 -42.87
CA ILE A 11 0.37 9.37 -42.73
C ILE A 11 0.69 8.21 -41.78
N GLU A 12 1.85 7.57 -41.92
CA GLU A 12 2.29 6.52 -40.99
C GLU A 12 2.40 7.07 -39.57
N LEU A 13 2.95 8.28 -39.41
CA LEU A 13 3.12 8.90 -38.10
C LEU A 13 1.76 9.22 -37.46
N MET A 14 0.80 9.72 -38.23
CA MET A 14 -0.56 9.98 -37.74
C MET A 14 -1.30 8.71 -37.30
N ILE A 15 -1.16 7.60 -38.04
CA ILE A 15 -1.78 6.33 -37.67
C ILE A 15 -1.16 5.79 -36.38
N VAL A 16 0.16 5.86 -36.25
CA VAL A 16 0.85 5.42 -35.02
C VAL A 16 0.37 6.22 -33.80
N VAL A 17 0.25 7.55 -33.93
CA VAL A 17 -0.26 8.39 -32.84
C VAL A 17 -1.70 8.03 -32.47
N ALA A 18 -2.56 7.76 -33.45
CA ALA A 18 -3.94 7.34 -33.20
C ALA A 18 -4.01 6.02 -32.41
N ILE A 19 -3.21 5.02 -32.79
CA ILE A 19 -3.17 3.72 -32.10
C ILE A 19 -2.62 3.88 -30.67
N ILE A 20 -1.52 4.63 -30.49
CA ILE A 20 -0.95 4.89 -29.16
C ILE A 20 -1.96 5.63 -28.28
N GLY A 21 -2.73 6.58 -28.82
CA GLY A 21 -3.78 7.28 -28.09
C GLY A 21 -4.84 6.35 -27.51
N ILE A 22 -5.31 5.36 -28.29
CA ILE A 22 -6.29 4.37 -27.84
C ILE A 22 -5.70 3.47 -26.74
N LEU A 23 -4.48 2.96 -26.95
CA LEU A 23 -3.82 2.11 -25.96
C LEU A 23 -3.55 2.85 -24.65
N ALA A 24 -3.08 4.09 -24.72
CA ALA A 24 -2.78 4.91 -23.54
C ALA A 24 -4.02 5.19 -22.69
N ALA A 25 -5.19 5.39 -23.32
CA ALA A 25 -6.44 5.64 -22.61
C ALA A 25 -6.87 4.49 -21.68
N VAL A 26 -6.50 3.24 -22.01
CA VAL A 26 -6.80 2.05 -21.19
C VAL A 26 -5.61 1.66 -20.31
N ALA A 27 -4.40 1.71 -20.84
CA ALA A 27 -3.21 1.23 -20.15
C ALA A 27 -2.80 2.12 -18.97
N LEU A 28 -2.93 3.45 -19.09
CA LEU A 28 -2.56 4.37 -18.02
C LEU A 28 -3.42 4.22 -16.75
N PRO A 29 -4.77 4.24 -16.82
CA PRO A 29 -5.57 4.04 -15.61
C PRO A 29 -5.33 2.67 -14.98
N ALA A 30 -5.26 1.60 -15.79
CA ALA A 30 -5.00 0.24 -15.29
C ALA A 30 -3.62 0.14 -14.59
N TYR A 31 -2.58 0.77 -15.16
CA TYR A 31 -1.26 0.79 -14.53
C TYR A 31 -1.25 1.56 -13.21
N ARG A 32 -1.96 2.70 -13.15
CA ARG A 32 -2.11 3.47 -11.89
C ARG A 32 -2.83 2.67 -10.82
N ASP A 33 -3.88 1.94 -11.19
CA ASP A 33 -4.61 1.06 -10.27
C ASP A 33 -3.70 -0.05 -9.74
N TYR A 34 -2.93 -0.70 -10.61
CA TYR A 34 -2.00 -1.75 -10.23
C TYR A 34 -0.92 -1.25 -9.26
N VAL A 35 -0.31 -0.10 -9.55
CA VAL A 35 0.70 0.50 -8.67
C VAL A 35 0.08 0.84 -7.31
N ALA A 36 -1.10 1.47 -7.27
CA ALA A 36 -1.79 1.79 -6.02
C ALA A 36 -2.13 0.53 -5.19
N GLN A 37 -2.61 -0.53 -5.83
CA GLN A 37 -2.87 -1.81 -5.14
C GLN A 37 -1.58 -2.45 -4.62
N SER A 38 -0.47 -2.33 -5.36
CA SER A 38 0.83 -2.86 -4.91
C SER A 38 1.32 -2.18 -3.62
N HIS A 39 1.06 -0.88 -3.45
CA HIS A 39 1.32 -0.15 -2.20
C HIS A 39 0.49 -0.70 -1.02
N GLY A 40 -0.81 -0.91 -1.21
CA GLY A 40 -1.68 -1.52 -0.19
C GLY A 40 -1.18 -2.91 0.24
N GLY A 41 -0.79 -3.75 -0.72
CA GLY A 41 -0.24 -5.08 -0.44
C GLY A 41 1.12 -5.03 0.25
N ALA A 42 2.00 -4.09 -0.13
CA ALA A 42 3.29 -3.88 0.53
C ALA A 42 3.11 -3.42 1.98
N ALA A 43 2.20 -2.47 2.23
CA ALA A 43 1.89 -1.98 3.57
C ALA A 43 1.34 -3.08 4.49
N MET A 44 0.43 -3.93 3.99
CA MET A 44 -0.04 -5.12 4.74
C MET A 44 1.10 -6.08 5.09
N LYS A 45 2.02 -6.33 4.16
CA LYS A 45 3.19 -7.21 4.41
C LYS A 45 4.13 -6.60 5.46
N GLY A 46 4.37 -5.30 5.38
CA GLY A 46 5.16 -4.57 6.37
C GLY A 46 4.54 -4.66 7.76
N LEU A 47 3.21 -4.55 7.84
CA LEU A 47 2.47 -4.60 9.10
C LEU A 47 2.37 -6.01 9.71
N ALA A 48 2.14 -7.03 8.88
CA ALA A 48 1.82 -8.39 9.33
C ALA A 48 2.89 -9.00 10.26
N GLY A 49 4.17 -8.62 10.07
CA GLY A 49 5.27 -9.08 10.93
C GLY A 49 5.20 -8.60 12.38
N PHE A 50 4.50 -7.49 12.63
CA PHE A 50 4.38 -6.88 13.95
C PHE A 50 3.05 -7.17 14.62
N THR A 51 1.99 -7.42 13.85
CA THR A 51 0.65 -7.65 14.40
C THR A 51 0.60 -8.80 15.39
N THR A 52 1.17 -9.97 15.06
CA THR A 52 1.17 -11.13 15.97
C THR A 52 1.91 -10.84 17.28
N LYS A 53 3.03 -10.10 17.20
CA LYS A 53 3.79 -9.67 18.38
C LYS A 53 2.98 -8.71 19.24
N ALA A 54 2.29 -7.76 18.62
CA ALA A 54 1.47 -6.79 19.32
C ALA A 54 0.26 -7.45 19.99
N VAL A 55 -0.41 -8.39 19.33
CA VAL A 55 -1.48 -9.17 19.98
C VAL A 55 -0.97 -9.94 21.17
N THR A 56 0.19 -10.59 21.04
CA THR A 56 0.79 -11.35 22.16
C THR A 56 1.10 -10.42 23.33
N CYS A 57 1.67 -9.24 23.07
CA CYS A 57 1.91 -8.22 24.08
C CYS A 57 0.61 -7.75 24.75
N VAL A 58 -0.44 -7.45 23.98
CA VAL A 58 -1.72 -6.98 24.53
C VAL A 58 -2.42 -8.06 25.36
N GLN A 59 -2.32 -9.33 24.97
CA GLN A 59 -2.97 -10.43 25.69
C GLN A 59 -2.19 -10.94 26.91
N SER A 60 -0.85 -10.84 26.92
CA SER A 60 -0.02 -11.51 27.93
C SER A 60 1.06 -10.62 28.57
N GLY A 61 1.19 -9.37 28.13
CA GLY A 61 2.26 -8.46 28.56
C GLY A 61 3.66 -8.82 28.07
N VAL A 62 3.82 -9.91 27.31
CA VAL A 62 5.13 -10.40 26.88
C VAL A 62 5.67 -9.61 25.69
N GLY A 63 6.93 -9.17 25.77
CA GLY A 63 7.68 -8.61 24.64
C GLY A 63 7.31 -7.17 24.23
N CYS A 64 6.43 -6.51 25.00
CA CYS A 64 5.90 -5.18 24.69
C CYS A 64 6.98 -4.09 24.47
N THR A 65 7.97 -4.01 25.36
CA THR A 65 9.01 -2.98 25.31
C THR A 65 9.96 -3.15 24.12
N GLY A 66 10.31 -4.41 23.81
CA GLY A 66 11.14 -4.74 22.65
C GLY A 66 10.42 -4.40 21.35
N LEU A 67 9.13 -4.73 21.27
CA LEU A 67 8.30 -4.41 20.13
C LEU A 67 8.13 -2.89 19.93
N ALA A 68 7.93 -2.12 21.00
CA ALA A 68 7.86 -0.65 20.90
C ALA A 68 9.16 -0.05 20.33
N THR A 69 10.31 -0.63 20.67
CA THR A 69 11.61 -0.23 20.14
C THR A 69 11.76 -0.61 18.66
N GLU A 70 11.37 -1.84 18.29
CA GLU A 70 11.36 -2.29 16.89
C GLU A 70 10.51 -1.37 16.01
N ILE A 71 9.31 -1.01 16.47
CA ILE A 71 8.41 -0.11 15.76
C ILE A 71 9.03 1.28 15.62
N GLY A 72 9.62 1.82 16.69
CA GLY A 72 10.28 3.13 16.67
C GLY A 72 11.48 3.24 15.70
N ASN A 73 12.03 2.12 15.23
CA ASN A 73 13.11 2.08 14.26
C ASN A 73 12.63 2.04 12.80
N ILE A 74 11.31 1.97 12.56
CA ILE A 74 10.71 1.87 11.22
C ILE A 74 9.84 3.11 10.99
N SER A 75 10.28 3.98 10.08
CA SER A 75 9.62 5.27 9.81
C SER A 75 8.16 5.15 9.37
N GLU A 76 7.84 4.08 8.63
CA GLU A 76 6.54 3.82 8.06
C GLU A 76 5.57 3.23 9.09
N LEU A 77 6.07 2.71 10.22
CA LEU A 77 5.28 2.00 11.20
C LEU A 77 5.07 2.86 12.45
N SER A 78 3.83 2.90 12.93
CA SER A 78 3.46 3.69 14.10
C SER A 78 2.45 2.95 14.97
N THR A 79 2.37 3.34 16.24
CA THR A 79 1.39 2.82 17.21
C THR A 79 0.54 3.96 17.76
N SER A 80 -0.79 3.79 17.87
CA SER A 80 -1.67 4.82 18.44
C SER A 80 -1.61 4.94 19.96
N ALA A 81 -1.09 3.93 20.64
CA ALA A 81 -0.98 3.86 22.10
C ALA A 81 0.22 3.01 22.50
N ALA A 82 0.67 3.12 23.75
CA ALA A 82 1.68 2.24 24.30
C ALA A 82 1.17 0.79 24.31
N LEU A 83 1.96 -0.12 23.77
CA LEU A 83 1.67 -1.55 23.78
C LEU A 83 1.90 -2.10 25.19
N ALA A 84 0.83 -2.54 25.83
CA ALA A 84 0.85 -3.12 27.16
C ALA A 84 -0.31 -4.11 27.32
N GLU A 85 -0.21 -4.99 28.32
CA GLU A 85 -1.27 -5.94 28.65
C GLU A 85 -2.61 -5.22 28.88
N GLY A 86 -3.68 -5.75 28.30
CA GLY A 86 -5.05 -5.20 28.42
C GLY A 86 -5.24 -3.83 27.77
N THR A 87 -4.28 -3.33 26.98
CA THR A 87 -4.37 -2.01 26.33
C THR A 87 -4.55 -2.18 24.82
N GLY A 88 -5.71 -1.77 24.31
CA GLY A 88 -5.94 -1.74 22.87
C GLY A 88 -5.05 -0.69 22.17
N ALA A 89 -4.56 -1.04 20.98
CA ALA A 89 -3.68 -0.19 20.18
C ALA A 89 -3.87 -0.43 18.69
N ASN A 90 -3.63 0.58 17.88
CA ASN A 90 -3.61 0.46 16.43
C ASN A 90 -2.16 0.49 15.96
N LEU A 91 -1.74 -0.53 15.24
CA LEU A 91 -0.51 -0.49 14.45
C LEU A 91 -0.85 0.05 13.07
N THR A 92 -0.13 1.05 12.58
CA THR A 92 -0.36 1.62 11.25
C THR A 92 0.92 1.66 10.45
N TRP A 93 0.93 0.99 9.30
CA TRP A 93 1.94 1.14 8.27
C TRP A 93 1.49 2.20 7.28
N ASN A 94 2.30 3.21 7.02
CA ASN A 94 2.01 4.29 6.07
C ASN A 94 3.23 4.56 5.20
N ASP A 95 3.13 4.23 3.91
CA ASP A 95 4.19 4.48 2.92
C ASP A 95 4.03 5.82 2.19
N GLY A 96 3.08 6.65 2.63
CA GLY A 96 2.77 7.94 2.00
C GLY A 96 1.79 7.85 0.82
N VAL A 97 1.45 6.66 0.35
CA VAL A 97 0.44 6.41 -0.71
C VAL A 97 -0.76 5.64 -0.16
N CYS A 98 -0.51 4.56 0.57
CA CYS A 98 -1.51 3.79 1.28
C CYS A 98 -1.11 3.68 2.75
N SER A 99 -2.09 3.80 3.63
CA SER A 99 -1.97 3.42 5.02
C SER A 99 -2.80 2.17 5.29
N VAL A 100 -2.24 1.27 6.07
CA VAL A 100 -2.88 0.05 6.52
C VAL A 100 -2.79 0.01 8.03
N THR A 101 -3.93 -0.19 8.68
CA THR A 101 -4.06 -0.22 10.13
C THR A 101 -4.54 -1.59 10.59
N ALA A 102 -3.83 -2.17 11.56
CA ALA A 102 -4.27 -3.30 12.36
C ALA A 102 -4.75 -2.74 13.70
N ALA A 103 -6.06 -2.73 13.90
CA ALA A 103 -6.66 -2.33 15.17
C ALA A 103 -6.73 -3.55 16.09
N ILE A 104 -6.07 -3.42 17.24
CA ILE A 104 -5.98 -4.44 18.27
C ILE A 104 -6.80 -3.96 19.45
N THR A 105 -7.87 -4.68 19.77
CA THR A 105 -8.64 -4.41 20.99
C THR A 105 -7.88 -4.84 22.23
N ASN A 106 -8.30 -4.37 23.41
CA ASN A 106 -7.75 -4.78 24.71
C ASN A 106 -7.79 -6.30 24.95
N ASP A 107 -8.77 -7.00 24.37
CA ASP A 107 -8.89 -8.46 24.44
C ASP A 107 -8.09 -9.18 23.33
N GLY A 108 -7.32 -8.43 22.55
CA GLY A 108 -6.49 -8.95 21.47
C GLY A 108 -7.24 -9.32 20.19
N ALA A 109 -8.53 -8.96 20.06
CA ALA A 109 -9.23 -9.07 18.79
C ALA A 109 -8.61 -8.13 17.75
N LEU A 110 -8.46 -8.62 16.52
CA LEU A 110 -7.81 -7.95 15.41
C LEU A 110 -8.79 -7.58 14.31
N THR A 111 -8.72 -6.35 13.84
CA THR A 111 -9.34 -5.92 12.59
C THR A 111 -8.35 -5.16 11.72
N TYR A 112 -8.49 -5.26 10.40
CA TYR A 112 -7.64 -4.55 9.46
C TYR A 112 -8.47 -3.55 8.65
N SER A 113 -7.88 -2.39 8.38
CA SER A 113 -8.42 -1.39 7.47
C SER A 113 -7.31 -0.79 6.63
N ALA A 114 -7.66 -0.24 5.47
CA ALA A 114 -6.74 0.50 4.63
C ALA A 114 -7.38 1.81 4.16
N ALA A 115 -6.53 2.83 4.01
CA ALA A 115 -6.90 4.15 3.53
C ALA A 115 -5.83 4.67 2.57
N ALA A 116 -6.23 5.60 1.70
CA ALA A 116 -5.27 6.32 0.88
C ALA A 116 -4.64 7.47 1.66
N THR A 117 -3.34 7.66 1.43
CA THR A 117 -2.57 8.81 1.90
C THR A 117 -2.25 9.67 0.68
N GLY A 118 -2.65 10.93 0.69
CA GLY A 118 -2.46 11.84 -0.46
C GLY A 118 -3.45 11.62 -1.61
N THR A 119 -3.02 11.91 -2.84
CA THR A 119 -3.88 11.96 -4.05
C THR A 119 -3.49 10.96 -5.14
N THR A 120 -2.43 10.17 -4.92
CA THR A 120 -1.90 9.22 -5.92
C THR A 120 -2.74 7.94 -6.00
N ALA A 121 -3.38 7.57 -4.88
CA ALA A 121 -4.26 6.41 -4.75
C ALA A 121 -5.60 6.81 -4.10
N THR A 122 -6.59 5.93 -4.22
CA THR A 122 -7.91 6.01 -3.59
C THR A 122 -8.02 4.96 -2.49
N ALA A 123 -8.92 5.18 -1.53
CA ALA A 123 -9.13 4.22 -0.44
C ALA A 123 -9.49 2.83 -0.97
N ALA A 124 -10.32 2.75 -2.02
CA ALA A 124 -10.71 1.48 -2.63
C ALA A 124 -9.52 0.72 -3.26
N GLN A 125 -8.58 1.42 -3.91
CA GLN A 125 -7.37 0.79 -4.46
C GLN A 125 -6.46 0.26 -3.34
N CYS A 126 -6.27 1.04 -2.27
CA CYS A 126 -5.48 0.61 -1.12
C CYS A 126 -6.12 -0.59 -0.41
N GLN A 127 -7.45 -0.58 -0.25
CA GLN A 127 -8.26 -1.66 0.31
C GLN A 127 -8.16 -2.94 -0.50
N ALA A 128 -8.38 -2.87 -1.82
CA ALA A 128 -8.23 -4.01 -2.72
C ALA A 128 -6.80 -4.58 -2.68
N GLY A 129 -5.78 -3.71 -2.69
CA GLY A 129 -4.38 -4.11 -2.62
C GLY A 129 -3.99 -4.77 -1.31
N ALA A 130 -4.50 -4.25 -0.20
CA ALA A 130 -4.33 -4.79 1.14
C ALA A 130 -5.18 -6.06 1.40
N GLY A 131 -6.15 -6.35 0.54
CA GLY A 131 -7.09 -7.46 0.77
C GLY A 131 -8.04 -7.20 1.95
N VAL A 132 -8.36 -5.94 2.23
CA VAL A 132 -9.23 -5.52 3.34
C VAL A 132 -10.36 -4.67 2.78
N GLY A 133 -11.60 -4.96 3.17
CA GLY A 133 -12.79 -4.30 2.58
C GLY A 133 -13.38 -5.13 1.44
N SER A 134 -14.28 -6.04 1.81
CA SER A 134 -15.30 -6.62 0.94
C SER A 134 -16.64 -5.97 1.24
#